data_AF-A0A088EYY5-F1
#
_entry.id   AF-A0A088EYY5-F1
#
_cell.length_a   1.000
_cell.length_b   1.000
_cell.length_c   1.000
_cell.angle_alpha   90.00
_cell.angle_beta   90.00
_cell.angle_gamma   90.00
#
_symmetry.space_group_name_H-M   'P 1'
#
loop_
_entity.id
_entity.type
_entity.pdbx_description
1 polymer ?
#
loop_
_entity_poly.entity_id
_entity_poly.type
_entity_poly.pdbx_seq_one_letter_code
_entity_poly.pdbx_strand_id
1 'polypeptide(L)'
;MDFSKQRYNVEQAFKSGKTMMEVYPELGNYEEFSKSEQDPILMIMILMVDEDSPFVKAYRDNVEMRLQKIYQYLGLETYDSMFIEINEGHNFVFNNMVFKWFMLSDSLAYETWYSMQINYHINNLFLRRPLDFDNNPEKNMDTRAKIRKELPASHKELVEFERVVFPDTFSRKIVKEQVAKNYTPPEQFAQKKEDEFGNVRVI
;
A
#
# COMPACT_ATOMS: atom_id res chain seq x y z
N MET A 1 16.62 4.70 -0.75
CA MET A 1 15.38 5.08 -0.02
C MET A 1 15.83 5.75 1.26
N ASP A 2 15.06 6.71 1.76
CA ASP A 2 15.39 7.43 3.00
C ASP A 2 14.57 6.86 4.17
N PHE A 3 15.26 6.31 5.16
CA PHE A 3 14.68 5.72 6.38
C PHE A 3 14.88 6.61 7.62
N SER A 4 15.53 7.78 7.46
CA SER A 4 16.02 8.60 8.59
C SER A 4 14.92 9.15 9.51
N LYS A 5 13.68 9.19 9.03
CA LYS A 5 12.52 9.68 9.78
C LYS A 5 11.77 8.60 10.54
N GLN A 6 12.02 7.32 10.25
CA GLN A 6 11.33 6.24 10.95
C GLN A 6 11.82 6.13 12.37
N ARG A 7 10.90 5.99 13.32
CA ARG A 7 11.21 5.82 14.74
C ARG A 7 12.11 4.61 14.97
N TYR A 8 11.79 3.49 14.33
CA TYR A 8 12.65 2.31 14.29
C TYR A 8 13.13 2.09 12.86
N ASN A 9 14.36 2.53 12.59
CA ASN A 9 14.97 2.40 11.29
C ASN A 9 15.34 0.93 11.02
N VAL A 10 14.52 0.26 10.21
CA VAL A 10 14.70 -1.15 9.79
C VAL A 10 16.00 -1.35 9.00
N GLU A 11 16.49 -0.34 8.27
CA GLU A 11 17.74 -0.43 7.52
C GLU A 11 18.94 -0.68 8.44
N GLN A 12 18.92 -0.13 9.66
CA GLN A 12 19.99 -0.33 10.64
C GLN A 12 20.08 -1.79 11.11
N ALA A 13 18.94 -2.42 11.40
CA ALA A 13 18.89 -3.84 11.77
C ALA A 13 19.29 -4.73 10.59
N PHE A 14 18.64 -4.51 9.44
CA PHE A 14 18.84 -5.31 8.23
C PHE A 14 20.30 -5.31 7.75
N LYS A 15 20.96 -4.14 7.64
CA LYS A 15 22.35 -4.05 7.17
C LYS A 15 23.37 -4.58 8.18
N SER A 16 23.04 -4.56 9.47
CA SER A 16 23.95 -5.06 10.51
C SER A 16 23.79 -6.56 10.77
N GLY A 17 22.81 -7.22 10.15
CA GLY A 17 22.51 -8.64 10.38
C GLY A 17 21.96 -8.90 11.79
N LYS A 18 21.42 -7.87 12.44
CA LYS A 18 20.82 -7.94 13.77
C LYS A 18 19.30 -7.90 13.68
N THR A 19 18.65 -8.45 14.68
CA THR A 19 17.19 -8.30 14.87
C THR A 19 16.83 -6.88 15.27
N MET A 20 15.56 -6.51 15.08
CA MET A 20 15.02 -5.22 15.53
C MET A 20 15.20 -5.02 17.03
N MET A 21 15.05 -6.07 17.85
CA MET A 21 15.19 -5.97 19.31
C MET A 21 16.65 -5.84 19.77
N GLU A 22 17.61 -6.35 19.00
CA GLU A 22 19.03 -6.15 19.31
C GLU A 22 19.48 -4.71 19.02
N VAL A 23 18.82 -4.04 18.07
CA VAL A 23 19.07 -2.63 17.75
C VAL A 23 18.23 -1.69 18.63
N TYR A 24 16.97 -2.07 18.91
CA TYR A 24 15.99 -1.31 19.68
C TYR A 24 15.41 -2.18 20.81
N PRO A 25 16.14 -2.34 21.93
CA PRO A 25 15.76 -3.25 23.02
C PRO A 25 14.39 -2.97 23.65
N GLU A 26 13.93 -1.71 23.59
CA GLU A 26 12.63 -1.30 24.09
C GLU A 26 11.44 -1.97 23.38
N LEU A 27 11.63 -2.45 22.13
CA LEU A 27 10.63 -3.26 21.43
C LEU A 27 10.39 -4.59 22.15
N GLY A 28 11.40 -5.14 22.82
CA GLY A 28 11.30 -6.38 23.59
C GLY A 28 10.39 -6.30 24.82
N ASN A 29 9.95 -5.10 25.22
CA ASN A 29 8.98 -4.93 26.30
C ASN A 29 7.54 -5.29 25.90
N TYR A 30 7.28 -5.50 24.60
CA TYR A 30 5.96 -5.83 24.06
C TYR A 30 5.98 -7.28 23.55
N GLU A 31 5.08 -8.13 24.08
CA GLU A 31 5.02 -9.56 23.76
C GLU A 31 4.88 -9.84 22.25
N GLU A 32 4.17 -8.96 21.55
CA GLU A 32 3.92 -9.05 20.11
C GLU A 32 5.19 -8.80 19.28
N PHE A 33 6.22 -8.16 19.84
CA PHE A 33 7.48 -7.85 19.16
C PHE A 33 8.65 -8.68 19.68
N SER A 34 8.54 -9.26 20.89
CA SER A 34 9.67 -9.81 21.65
C SER A 34 10.20 -11.16 21.14
N LYS A 35 9.62 -11.72 20.08
CA LYS A 35 9.95 -13.05 19.54
C LYS A 35 10.90 -12.94 18.36
N SER A 36 12.14 -13.39 18.54
CA SER A 36 13.21 -13.31 17.52
C SER A 36 12.86 -14.01 16.21
N GLU A 37 12.12 -15.12 16.28
CA GLU A 37 11.65 -15.86 15.12
C GLU A 37 10.62 -15.09 14.28
N GLN A 38 10.03 -14.03 14.84
CA GLN A 38 9.04 -13.17 14.18
C GLN A 38 9.67 -11.85 13.69
N ASP A 39 10.98 -11.67 13.83
CA ASP A 39 11.69 -10.46 13.43
C ASP A 39 11.46 -10.08 11.95
N PRO A 40 11.43 -11.02 10.98
CA PRO A 40 11.07 -10.68 9.60
C PRO A 40 9.66 -10.08 9.48
N ILE A 41 8.68 -10.61 10.23
CA ILE A 41 7.31 -10.10 10.23
C ILE A 41 7.25 -8.70 10.86
N LEU A 42 8.02 -8.47 11.93
CA LEU A 42 8.16 -7.16 12.56
C LEU A 42 8.75 -6.13 11.59
N MET A 43 9.83 -6.49 10.88
CA MET A 43 10.41 -5.64 9.84
C MET A 43 9.39 -5.33 8.73
N ILE A 44 8.67 -6.35 8.23
CA ILE A 44 7.61 -6.15 7.23
C ILE A 44 6.53 -5.21 7.76
N MET A 45 6.07 -5.40 9.00
CA MET A 45 5.05 -4.55 9.63
C MET A 45 5.49 -3.09 9.68
N ILE A 46 6.70 -2.82 10.19
CA ILE A 46 7.21 -1.45 10.29
C ILE A 46 7.31 -0.82 8.89
N LEU A 47 7.84 -1.55 7.91
CA LEU A 47 7.94 -1.04 6.54
C LEU A 47 6.57 -0.86 5.87
N MET A 48 5.58 -1.66 6.23
CA MET A 48 4.24 -1.64 5.64
C MET A 48 3.34 -0.56 6.24
N VAL A 49 3.52 -0.27 7.53
CA VAL A 49 2.57 0.49 8.36
C VAL A 49 3.13 1.80 8.90
N ASP A 50 4.42 1.94 9.15
CA ASP A 50 4.98 3.22 9.66
C ASP A 50 4.77 4.35 8.64
N GLU A 51 4.15 5.47 9.06
CA GLU A 51 3.85 6.61 8.19
C GLU A 51 5.10 7.18 7.52
N ASP A 52 6.23 7.11 8.22
CA ASP A 52 7.51 7.59 7.73
C ASP A 52 8.25 6.60 6.85
N SER A 53 7.74 5.37 6.70
CA SER A 53 8.29 4.36 5.81
C SER A 53 8.40 4.86 4.37
N PRO A 54 9.56 4.66 3.70
CA PRO A 54 9.71 4.98 2.29
C PRO A 54 8.75 4.17 1.40
N PHE A 55 8.33 2.98 1.84
CA PHE A 55 7.39 2.14 1.09
C PHE A 55 5.96 2.65 1.20
N VAL A 56 5.54 3.13 2.37
CA VAL A 56 4.25 3.81 2.55
C VAL A 56 4.21 5.07 1.69
N LYS A 57 5.27 5.88 1.71
CA LYS A 57 5.36 7.11 0.91
C LYS A 57 5.37 6.87 -0.60
N ALA A 58 6.04 5.82 -1.07
CA ALA A 58 6.17 5.53 -2.50
C ALA A 58 4.97 4.75 -3.07
N TYR A 59 4.39 3.83 -2.30
CA TYR A 59 3.37 2.89 -2.74
C TYR A 59 2.12 2.99 -1.87
N ARG A 60 1.74 4.22 -1.55
CA ARG A 60 0.57 4.48 -0.72
C ARG A 60 -0.69 3.84 -1.29
N ASP A 61 -0.97 4.09 -2.56
CA ASP A 61 -2.26 3.71 -3.18
C ASP A 61 -2.34 2.23 -3.58
N ASN A 62 -1.26 1.47 -3.44
CA ASN A 62 -1.18 0.09 -3.90
C ASN A 62 -0.50 -0.81 -2.86
N VAL A 63 -1.35 -1.39 -2.00
CA VAL A 63 -0.97 -2.29 -0.90
C VAL A 63 -0.19 -3.51 -1.41
N GLU A 64 -0.66 -4.15 -2.48
CA GLU A 64 -0.03 -5.35 -3.05
C GLU A 64 1.38 -5.05 -3.55
N MET A 65 1.56 -3.95 -4.30
CA MET A 65 2.86 -3.51 -4.77
C MET A 65 3.77 -3.08 -3.62
N ARG A 66 3.23 -2.44 -2.57
CA ARG A 66 3.99 -2.08 -1.37
C ARG A 66 4.61 -3.32 -0.74
N LEU A 67 3.80 -4.36 -0.52
CA LEU A 67 4.25 -5.62 0.08
C LEU A 67 5.30 -6.32 -0.80
N GLN A 68 5.06 -6.40 -2.12
CA GLN A 68 6.04 -6.98 -3.05
C GLN A 68 7.39 -6.26 -3.00
N LYS A 69 7.38 -4.93 -2.89
CA LYS A 69 8.61 -4.12 -2.83
C LYS A 69 9.34 -4.28 -1.49
N ILE A 70 8.60 -4.47 -0.40
CA ILE A 70 9.17 -4.78 0.92
C ILE A 70 9.86 -6.14 0.89
N TYR A 71 9.21 -7.18 0.34
CA TYR A 71 9.80 -8.51 0.20
C TYR A 71 11.08 -8.49 -0.63
N GLN A 72 11.04 -7.82 -1.79
CA GLN A 72 12.21 -7.63 -2.64
C GLN A 72 13.36 -6.95 -1.90
N TYR A 73 13.06 -5.93 -1.08
CA TYR A 73 14.08 -5.21 -0.31
C TYR A 73 14.71 -6.08 0.79
N LEU A 74 13.90 -6.87 1.50
CA LEU A 74 14.37 -7.76 2.56
C LEU A 74 15.01 -9.05 2.03
N GLY A 75 15.06 -9.25 0.71
CA GLY A 75 15.57 -10.47 0.09
C GLY A 75 14.69 -11.70 0.33
N LEU A 76 13.40 -11.49 0.59
CA LEU A 76 12.41 -12.55 0.80
C LEU A 76 11.77 -12.96 -0.53
N GLU A 77 11.35 -14.22 -0.62
CA GLU A 77 10.69 -14.73 -1.82
C GLU A 77 9.26 -14.17 -1.93
N THR A 78 8.98 -13.46 -3.03
CA THR A 78 7.61 -13.07 -3.34
C THR A 78 6.78 -14.32 -3.62
N TYR A 79 5.55 -14.37 -3.09
CA TYR A 79 4.62 -15.50 -3.21
C TYR A 79 4.91 -16.73 -2.34
N ASP A 80 5.69 -16.57 -1.27
CA ASP A 80 5.70 -17.55 -0.18
C ASP A 80 4.36 -17.55 0.60
N SER A 81 4.17 -18.51 1.51
CA SER A 81 2.93 -18.62 2.29
C SER A 81 2.68 -17.38 3.15
N MET A 82 3.74 -16.80 3.72
CA MET A 82 3.65 -15.61 4.55
C MET A 82 3.18 -14.39 3.75
N PHE A 83 3.67 -14.22 2.52
CA PHE A 83 3.27 -13.16 1.61
C PHE A 83 1.78 -13.26 1.32
N ILE A 84 1.31 -14.46 0.98
CA ILE A 84 -0.11 -14.71 0.68
C ILE A 84 -0.94 -14.38 1.92
N GLU A 85 -0.60 -14.93 3.08
CA GLU A 85 -1.34 -14.68 4.31
C GLU A 85 -1.40 -13.20 4.70
N ILE A 86 -0.29 -12.45 4.58
CA ILE A 86 -0.27 -11.01 4.88
C ILE A 86 -1.09 -10.23 3.85
N ASN A 87 -0.89 -10.51 2.56
CA ASN A 87 -1.57 -9.80 1.47
C ASN A 87 -3.10 -10.00 1.53
N GLU A 88 -3.54 -11.17 1.98
CA GLU A 88 -4.93 -11.55 2.11
C GLU A 88 -5.56 -11.17 3.47
N GLY A 89 -4.75 -10.67 4.41
CA GLY A 89 -5.19 -10.28 5.75
C GLY A 89 -5.42 -11.45 6.73
N HIS A 90 -4.92 -12.63 6.41
CA HIS A 90 -5.07 -13.85 7.22
C HIS A 90 -3.91 -14.10 8.20
N ASN A 91 -2.82 -13.34 8.12
CA ASN A 91 -1.68 -13.52 9.03
C ASN A 91 -1.94 -12.91 10.42
N PHE A 92 -2.26 -13.77 11.40
CA PHE A 92 -2.61 -13.34 12.77
C PHE A 92 -1.48 -12.60 13.49
N VAL A 93 -0.24 -13.06 13.33
CA VAL A 93 0.93 -12.45 13.99
C VAL A 93 1.13 -11.02 13.49
N PHE A 94 1.14 -10.84 12.16
CA PHE A 94 1.23 -9.53 11.54
C PHE A 94 0.12 -8.59 12.02
N ASN A 95 -1.13 -9.06 12.02
CA ASN A 95 -2.27 -8.24 12.44
C ASN A 95 -2.17 -7.80 13.91
N ASN A 96 -1.69 -8.66 14.82
CA ASN A 96 -1.46 -8.28 16.21
C ASN A 96 -0.34 -7.24 16.36
N MET A 97 0.74 -7.39 15.59
CA MET A 97 1.82 -6.41 15.56
C MET A 97 1.33 -5.04 15.06
N VAL A 98 0.50 -5.02 14.01
CA VAL A 98 -0.12 -3.80 13.49
C VAL A 98 -1.02 -3.15 14.55
N PHE A 99 -1.85 -3.94 15.23
CA PHE A 99 -2.70 -3.42 16.30
C PHE A 99 -1.87 -2.81 17.44
N LYS A 100 -0.84 -3.52 17.91
CA LYS A 100 0.08 -2.97 18.92
C LYS A 100 0.75 -1.69 18.43
N TRP A 101 1.20 -1.69 17.19
CA TRP A 101 1.85 -0.52 16.59
C TRP A 101 0.94 0.71 16.62
N PHE A 102 -0.33 0.56 16.24
CA PHE A 102 -1.29 1.67 16.31
C PHE A 102 -1.63 2.10 17.73
N MET A 103 -1.74 1.17 18.69
CA MET A 103 -1.87 1.52 20.11
C MET A 103 -0.69 2.36 20.63
N LEU A 104 0.49 2.18 20.06
CA LEU A 104 1.71 2.94 20.39
C LEU A 104 1.88 4.20 19.54
N SER A 105 1.03 4.38 18.51
CA SER A 105 1.03 5.54 17.63
C SER A 105 0.03 6.58 18.16
N ASP A 106 0.39 7.86 18.07
CA ASP A 106 -0.48 8.95 18.53
C ASP A 106 -1.37 9.54 17.42
N SER A 107 -1.58 8.80 16.31
CA SER A 107 -2.30 9.30 15.13
C SER A 107 -3.52 8.44 14.78
N LEU A 108 -4.65 8.73 15.45
CA LEU A 108 -5.95 8.09 15.18
C LEU A 108 -6.38 8.28 13.71
N ALA A 109 -6.07 9.44 13.12
CA ALA A 109 -6.37 9.70 11.73
C ALA A 109 -5.60 8.74 10.82
N TYR A 110 -4.29 8.59 11.02
CA TYR A 110 -3.50 7.65 10.23
C TYR A 110 -3.95 6.19 10.40
N GLU A 111 -4.23 5.76 11.63
CA GLU A 111 -4.78 4.43 11.93
C GLU A 111 -6.10 4.17 11.19
N THR A 112 -7.03 5.13 11.25
CA THR A 112 -8.33 5.03 10.57
C THR A 112 -8.13 4.90 9.07
N TRP A 113 -7.27 5.74 8.48
CA TRP A 113 -6.94 5.68 7.07
C TRP A 113 -6.38 4.31 6.66
N TYR A 114 -5.40 3.80 7.41
CA TYR A 114 -4.77 2.52 7.09
C TYR A 114 -5.80 1.37 7.16
N SER A 115 -6.65 1.38 8.18
CA SER A 115 -7.72 0.39 8.34
C SER A 115 -8.69 0.41 7.16
N MET A 116 -9.11 1.60 6.70
CA MET A 116 -9.96 1.75 5.51
C MET A 116 -9.25 1.24 4.25
N GLN A 117 -7.96 1.56 4.09
CA GLN A 117 -7.15 1.12 2.94
C GLN A 117 -7.03 -0.40 2.87
N ILE A 118 -6.70 -1.06 3.99
CA ILE A 118 -6.57 -2.52 4.04
C ILE A 118 -7.91 -3.20 3.79
N ASN A 119 -9.00 -2.70 4.38
CA ASN A 119 -10.34 -3.25 4.12
C ASN A 119 -10.74 -3.12 2.64
N TYR A 120 -10.46 -1.98 2.02
CA TYR A 120 -10.69 -1.79 0.58
C TYR A 120 -9.86 -2.79 -0.26
N HIS A 121 -8.58 -2.96 0.08
CA HIS A 121 -7.68 -3.90 -0.61
C HIS A 121 -8.15 -5.35 -0.51
N ILE A 122 -8.46 -5.83 0.70
CA ILE A 122 -8.92 -7.21 0.95
C ILE A 122 -10.24 -7.47 0.21
N ASN A 123 -11.20 -6.54 0.28
CA ASN A 123 -12.45 -6.67 -0.46
C ASN A 123 -12.23 -6.73 -1.98
N ASN A 124 -11.31 -5.91 -2.50
CA ASN A 124 -10.96 -5.93 -3.91
C ASN A 124 -10.27 -7.25 -4.32
N LEU A 125 -9.34 -7.77 -3.50
CA LEU A 125 -8.74 -9.09 -3.71
C LEU A 125 -9.79 -10.20 -3.72
N PHE A 126 -10.72 -10.19 -2.76
CA PHE A 126 -11.80 -11.17 -2.69
C PHE A 126 -12.67 -11.17 -3.95
N LEU A 127 -12.94 -9.98 -4.52
CA LEU A 127 -13.64 -9.89 -5.81
C LEU A 127 -12.82 -10.42 -7.00
N ARG A 128 -11.49 -10.37 -6.94
CA ARG A 128 -10.59 -10.90 -8.00
C ARG A 128 -10.43 -12.42 -7.94
N ARG A 129 -10.62 -13.05 -6.79
CA ARG A 129 -10.48 -14.52 -6.63
C ARG A 129 -11.50 -15.31 -7.47
N PRO A 130 -11.13 -16.51 -7.97
CA PRO A 130 -12.07 -17.46 -8.56
C PRO A 130 -13.20 -17.84 -7.60
N LEU A 131 -14.40 -18.14 -8.13
CA LEU A 131 -15.59 -18.45 -7.33
C LEU A 131 -15.49 -19.78 -6.57
N ASP A 132 -14.75 -20.72 -7.14
CA ASP A 132 -14.55 -22.09 -6.69
C ASP A 132 -13.45 -22.22 -5.64
N PHE A 133 -12.79 -21.12 -5.26
CA PHE A 133 -11.65 -21.15 -4.34
C PHE A 133 -11.98 -21.71 -2.94
N ASP A 134 -13.14 -21.35 -2.36
CA ASP A 134 -13.47 -21.71 -0.96
C ASP A 134 -14.45 -22.89 -0.82
N ASN A 135 -14.65 -23.70 -1.87
CA ASN A 135 -15.58 -24.85 -1.88
C ASN A 135 -17.03 -24.53 -1.41
N ASN A 136 -17.45 -23.26 -1.41
CA ASN A 136 -18.80 -22.82 -1.06
C ASN A 136 -19.26 -21.67 -2.00
N PRO A 137 -19.68 -22.00 -3.23
CA PRO A 137 -19.94 -21.00 -4.27
C PRO A 137 -21.14 -20.10 -3.96
N GLU A 138 -22.20 -20.60 -3.31
CA GLU A 138 -23.40 -19.82 -3.00
C GLU A 138 -23.11 -18.71 -1.97
N LYS A 139 -22.46 -19.04 -0.85
CA LYS A 139 -22.06 -18.06 0.17
C LYS A 139 -21.08 -17.01 -0.40
N ASN A 140 -20.23 -17.44 -1.33
CA ASN A 140 -19.31 -16.55 -2.04
C ASN A 140 -20.05 -15.57 -2.96
N MET A 141 -21.12 -16.00 -3.63
CA MET A 141 -21.92 -15.12 -4.48
C MET A 141 -22.61 -14.01 -3.68
N ASP A 142 -23.23 -14.35 -2.54
CA ASP A 142 -23.90 -13.36 -1.68
C ASP A 142 -22.90 -12.33 -1.12
N THR A 143 -21.75 -12.82 -0.64
CA THR A 143 -20.68 -11.96 -0.13
C THR A 143 -20.13 -11.04 -1.22
N ARG A 144 -19.88 -11.56 -2.43
CA ARG A 144 -19.44 -10.74 -3.58
C ARG A 144 -20.49 -9.70 -3.98
N ALA A 145 -21.78 -10.04 -3.95
CA ALA A 145 -22.85 -9.09 -4.25
C ALA A 145 -22.89 -7.94 -3.23
N LYS A 146 -22.76 -8.26 -1.94
CA LYS A 146 -22.65 -7.25 -0.87
C LYS A 146 -21.42 -6.35 -1.07
N ILE A 147 -20.24 -6.94 -1.25
CA ILE A 147 -19.00 -6.18 -1.46
C ILE A 147 -19.13 -5.28 -2.69
N ARG A 148 -19.64 -5.77 -3.83
CA ARG A 148 -19.81 -4.94 -5.05
C ARG A 148 -20.72 -3.73 -4.83
N LYS A 149 -21.70 -3.84 -3.93
CA LYS A 149 -22.61 -2.73 -3.58
C LYS A 149 -21.93 -1.70 -2.68
N GLU A 150 -21.12 -2.14 -1.73
CA GLU A 150 -20.51 -1.29 -0.70
C GLU A 150 -19.17 -0.67 -1.15
N LEU A 151 -18.40 -1.38 -1.97
CA LEU A 151 -17.03 -1.01 -2.36
C LEU A 151 -16.91 0.38 -3.02
N PRO A 152 -17.84 0.85 -3.88
CA PRO A 152 -17.79 2.21 -4.42
C PRO A 152 -17.92 3.29 -3.34
N ALA A 153 -18.76 3.06 -2.33
CA ALA A 153 -18.92 3.99 -1.21
C ALA A 153 -17.67 4.00 -0.32
N SER A 154 -17.13 2.82 0.02
CA SER A 154 -15.87 2.71 0.77
C SER A 154 -14.70 3.36 0.03
N HIS A 155 -14.64 3.24 -1.30
CA HIS A 155 -13.61 3.91 -2.10
C HIS A 155 -13.71 5.43 -2.00
N LYS A 156 -14.92 5.97 -2.14
CA LYS A 156 -15.16 7.42 -2.04
C LYS A 156 -14.74 7.94 -0.66
N GLU A 157 -15.16 7.25 0.39
CA GLU A 157 -14.82 7.60 1.78
C GLU A 157 -13.31 7.56 2.01
N LEU A 158 -12.62 6.51 1.53
CA LEU A 158 -11.17 6.39 1.60
C LEU A 158 -10.46 7.57 0.91
N VAL A 159 -10.90 7.93 -0.30
CA VAL A 159 -10.32 9.06 -1.06
C VAL A 159 -10.55 10.40 -0.35
N GLU A 160 -11.71 10.58 0.29
CA GLU A 160 -12.00 11.80 1.06
C GLU A 160 -11.13 11.86 2.32
N PHE A 161 -10.99 10.75 3.04
CA PHE A 161 -10.21 10.68 4.27
C PHE A 161 -8.71 10.82 4.01
N GLU A 162 -8.20 10.24 2.92
CA GLU A 162 -6.81 10.37 2.52
C GLU A 162 -6.39 11.84 2.26
N ARG A 163 -7.32 12.69 1.81
CA ARG A 163 -7.05 14.14 1.64
C ARG A 163 -6.80 14.85 2.96
N VAL A 164 -7.45 14.37 4.03
CA VAL A 164 -7.28 14.93 5.38
C VAL A 164 -5.93 14.50 5.96
N VAL A 165 -5.57 13.23 5.78
CA VAL A 165 -4.33 12.67 6.35
C VAL A 165 -3.09 13.12 5.56
N PHE A 166 -3.17 13.24 4.23
CA PHE A 166 -2.02 13.58 3.38
C PHE A 166 -2.27 14.75 2.41
N PRO A 167 -2.43 15.98 2.93
CA PRO A 167 -2.81 17.16 2.13
C PRO A 167 -1.83 17.49 0.98
N ASP A 168 -0.55 17.17 1.15
CA ASP A 168 0.51 17.40 0.15
C ASP A 168 0.33 16.57 -1.12
N THR A 169 -0.34 15.43 -1.03
CA THR A 169 -0.43 14.43 -2.11
C THR A 169 -1.55 14.77 -3.08
N PHE A 170 -2.69 15.20 -2.54
CA PHE A 170 -3.82 15.70 -3.31
C PHE A 170 -3.45 16.97 -4.09
N SER A 171 -2.76 17.90 -3.42
CA SER A 171 -2.25 19.11 -4.06
C SER A 171 -1.34 18.78 -5.24
N ARG A 172 -0.43 17.81 -5.10
CA ARG A 172 0.42 17.33 -6.21
C ARG A 172 -0.38 16.65 -7.33
N LYS A 173 -1.45 15.92 -7.02
CA LYS A 173 -2.28 15.25 -8.04
C LYS A 173 -3.12 16.27 -8.83
N ILE A 174 -3.73 17.25 -8.16
CA ILE A 174 -4.39 18.39 -8.82
C ILE A 174 -3.39 19.15 -9.68
N VAL A 175 -2.20 19.46 -9.15
CA VAL A 175 -1.17 20.17 -9.92
C VAL A 175 -0.73 19.33 -11.11
N LYS A 176 -0.52 18.01 -10.97
CA LYS A 176 -0.19 17.13 -12.09
C LYS A 176 -1.32 17.07 -13.13
N GLU A 177 -2.59 17.02 -12.72
CA GLU A 177 -3.74 17.01 -13.63
C GLU A 177 -3.93 18.37 -14.33
N GLN A 178 -3.72 19.49 -13.64
CA GLN A 178 -3.74 20.84 -14.22
C GLN A 178 -2.56 21.07 -15.16
N VAL A 179 -1.36 20.62 -14.78
CA VAL A 179 -0.17 20.64 -15.63
C VAL A 179 -0.39 19.75 -16.85
N ALA A 180 -0.95 18.55 -16.71
CA ALA A 180 -1.27 17.67 -17.85
C ALA A 180 -2.32 18.29 -18.79
N LYS A 181 -3.33 18.99 -18.26
CA LYS A 181 -4.29 19.77 -19.07
C LYS A 181 -3.61 20.94 -19.81
N ASN A 182 -2.66 21.60 -19.17
CA ASN A 182 -1.84 22.66 -19.79
C ASN A 182 -0.79 22.12 -20.77
N TYR A 183 -0.38 20.86 -20.62
CA TYR A 183 0.49 20.08 -21.51
C TYR A 183 -0.31 19.20 -22.49
N THR A 184 -1.53 19.60 -22.83
CA THR A 184 -2.11 19.13 -24.09
C THR A 184 -1.18 19.65 -25.19
N PRO A 185 -0.47 18.80 -25.97
CA PRO A 185 0.41 19.32 -27.01
C PRO A 185 -0.45 20.13 -27.96
N PRO A 186 -0.16 21.41 -28.21
CA PRO A 186 -0.95 22.16 -29.15
C PRO A 186 -0.82 21.44 -30.49
N GLU A 187 -1.95 21.21 -31.14
CA GLU A 187 -2.06 20.74 -32.53
C GLU A 187 -1.21 21.60 -33.51
N GLN A 188 -0.63 22.70 -33.02
CA GLN A 188 0.36 23.57 -33.64
C GLN A 188 1.73 22.92 -33.90
N PHE A 189 2.06 21.77 -33.31
CA PHE A 189 3.30 21.02 -33.63
C PHE A 189 3.10 19.82 -34.56
N ALA A 190 1.86 19.49 -34.95
CA ALA A 190 1.64 18.57 -36.05
C ALA A 190 2.11 19.25 -37.34
N GLN A 191 3.28 18.86 -37.84
CA GLN A 191 3.79 19.35 -39.11
C GLN A 191 2.80 18.96 -40.21
N LYS A 192 1.99 19.91 -40.67
CA LYS A 192 1.25 19.76 -41.93
C LYS A 192 2.28 19.68 -43.05
N LYS A 193 2.48 18.48 -43.60
CA LYS A 193 3.03 18.35 -44.95
C LYS A 193 1.85 18.40 -45.92
N GLU A 194 1.86 19.40 -46.78
CA GLU A 194 1.10 19.33 -48.03
C GLU A 194 1.81 18.33 -48.94
N ASP A 195 1.06 17.34 -49.42
CA ASP A 195 1.54 16.55 -50.55
C ASP A 195 1.46 17.39 -51.85
N GLU A 196 2.12 16.94 -52.92
CA GLU A 196 2.17 17.62 -54.22
C GLU A 196 0.78 17.80 -54.88
N PHE A 197 -0.28 17.32 -54.24
CA PHE A 197 -1.67 17.36 -54.68
C PHE A 197 -2.57 18.22 -53.77
N GLY A 198 -2.00 18.92 -52.78
CA GLY A 198 -2.72 19.87 -51.93
C GLY A 198 -3.58 19.23 -50.83
N ASN A 199 -3.37 17.96 -50.49
CA ASN A 199 -4.07 17.33 -49.38
C ASN A 199 -3.30 17.51 -48.07
N VAL A 200 -4.00 17.97 -47.03
CA VAL A 200 -3.47 18.11 -45.69
C VAL A 200 -3.74 16.83 -44.90
N ARG A 201 -2.69 16.11 -44.51
CA ARG A 201 -2.80 15.00 -43.53
C ARG A 201 -2.08 15.36 -42.23
N VAL A 202 -2.72 15.00 -41.11
CA VAL A 202 -2.14 15.07 -39.76
C VAL A 202 -1.35 13.78 -39.55
N ILE A 203 -0.08 13.89 -39.18
CA ILE A 203 0.76 12.76 -38.75
C ILE A 203 0.93 12.84 -37.24
#